data_AF-A0A971RST2-F1
#
_entry.id   AF-A0A971RST2-F1
#
_cell.length_a   1.000
_cell.length_b   1.000
_cell.length_c   1.000
_cell.angle_alpha   90.00
_cell.angle_beta   90.00
_cell.angle_gamma   90.00
#
_symmetry.space_group_name_H-M   'P 1'
#
loop_
_entity.id
_entity.type
_entity.pdbx_description
1 polymer ?
#
loop_
_entity_poly.entity_id
_entity_poly.type
_entity_poly.pdbx_seq_one_letter_code
_entity_poly.pdbx_strand_id
1 'polypeptide(L)'
;MKKMLLLSLAVFLVFGLAALENLVERYVDSEGRLVDRVVVPGIPEHLREPGPVAQLTRASVVLSEVPAFDWCYGCSATAAAMMAGYYDRKNYLRMYTGPTNGGKMPLNNGSWGSGECPLSATQQGYDGLTTQGHVNRFWRGSGQSGNDPFGSGNPTGTYADCTADFMGTNQDWWGNIDGGTTFYNYTNGSAIHDYSDCENDTPRGRDGTHGLRLFFESRGYTVIQNYNQYIYGHVDTGFGFTLDQYKAEINAGRPVIIQISGHSMLGVGYESTSNTIYVHDTWDHQMHSMQWGGSYSGMQHYGVGVIELAPAPTYTISGNVRRPNLQYPQSAVSGATITASGGYSTTTGTLGGYTLTVPYWWSGTIAASKADYAMDPGFISLSNVSSNQSDKSFSAWYIPYAPKNLTIEKLDAFGFIPERIKLSWDAYGLGNYNVYASPYPDSWIWINVSNQGSFSQTGSRVSWVGPIMNDRNYFYFVKVSY
;
A
#
# COMPACT_ATOMS: atom_id res chain seq x y z
N MET A 1 48.33 -19.79 23.30
CA MET A 1 49.30 -19.69 22.20
C MET A 1 48.64 -20.09 20.89
N LYS A 2 48.09 -19.12 20.15
CA LYS A 2 47.85 -19.20 18.70
C LYS A 2 48.36 -17.88 18.14
N LYS A 3 49.38 -17.95 17.29
CA LYS A 3 50.14 -16.80 16.78
C LYS A 3 49.28 -16.03 15.77
N MET A 4 49.01 -14.75 16.05
CA MET A 4 48.65 -13.78 15.02
C MET A 4 49.86 -13.59 14.10
N LEU A 5 49.71 -13.98 12.84
CA LEU A 5 50.70 -13.69 11.80
C LEU A 5 50.18 -12.45 11.04
N LEU A 6 50.72 -11.27 11.36
CA LEU A 6 50.63 -10.11 10.46
C LEU A 6 51.46 -10.45 9.22
N LEU A 7 50.82 -10.64 8.08
CA LEU A 7 51.49 -10.70 6.79
C LEU A 7 51.15 -9.43 6.01
N SER A 8 52.04 -8.43 6.10
CA SER A 8 52.06 -7.31 5.17
C SER A 8 52.61 -7.80 3.83
N LEU A 9 51.83 -7.71 2.75
CA LEU A 9 52.41 -7.74 1.41
C LEU A 9 51.66 -6.77 0.50
N ALA A 10 52.32 -5.66 0.22
CA ALA A 10 51.91 -4.69 -0.78
C ALA A 10 52.14 -5.26 -2.18
N VAL A 11 51.06 -5.40 -2.95
CA VAL A 11 51.12 -5.48 -4.42
C VAL A 11 50.11 -4.46 -4.93
N PHE A 12 50.58 -3.25 -5.19
CA PHE A 12 49.80 -2.21 -5.87
C PHE A 12 49.87 -2.47 -7.38
N LEU A 13 48.82 -3.08 -7.93
CA LEU A 13 48.50 -2.97 -9.35
C LEU A 13 47.56 -1.77 -9.56
N VAL A 14 47.84 -0.97 -10.58
CA VAL A 14 47.45 0.45 -10.76
C VAL A 14 45.99 0.66 -11.20
N PHE A 15 45.02 -0.11 -10.68
CA PHE A 15 43.58 0.07 -10.99
C PHE A 15 42.63 0.03 -9.78
N GLY A 16 43.09 0.47 -8.59
CA GLY A 16 42.28 0.33 -7.35
C GLY A 16 42.12 1.56 -6.46
N LEU A 17 42.77 2.70 -6.74
CA LEU A 17 42.85 3.77 -5.72
C LEU A 17 41.52 4.49 -5.43
N ALA A 18 40.53 4.48 -6.33
CA ALA A 18 39.24 5.13 -6.10
C ALA A 18 38.18 4.22 -5.44
N ALA A 19 38.42 2.90 -5.38
CA ALA A 19 37.42 1.92 -4.92
C ALA A 19 37.49 1.59 -3.43
N LEU A 20 38.48 2.14 -2.70
CA LEU A 20 38.84 1.73 -1.34
C LEU A 20 38.52 2.77 -0.25
N GLU A 21 37.93 3.93 -0.60
CA GLU A 21 37.77 5.04 0.36
C GLU A 21 36.87 4.72 1.56
N ASN A 22 36.02 3.69 1.48
CA ASN A 22 35.06 3.31 2.53
C ASN A 22 35.23 1.88 3.07
N LEU A 23 36.28 1.17 2.63
CA LEU A 23 36.62 -0.13 3.18
C LEU A 23 37.23 0.08 4.57
N VAL A 24 36.54 -0.40 5.61
CA VAL A 24 37.05 -0.28 6.97
C VAL A 24 37.98 -1.45 7.30
N GLU A 25 37.59 -2.66 6.90
CA GLU A 25 38.32 -3.86 7.29
C GLU A 25 38.09 -5.00 6.29
N ARG A 26 39.12 -5.84 6.13
CA ARG A 26 39.04 -7.12 5.43
C ARG A 26 39.46 -8.23 6.38
N TYR A 27 38.63 -9.25 6.55
CA TYR A 27 38.90 -10.35 7.46
C TYR A 27 38.37 -11.68 6.90
N VAL A 28 38.64 -12.77 7.63
CA VAL A 28 38.15 -14.11 7.31
C VAL A 28 37.04 -14.46 8.29
N ASP A 29 35.86 -14.79 7.78
CA ASP A 29 34.71 -15.15 8.61
C ASP A 29 34.82 -16.56 9.23
N SER A 30 33.82 -16.97 10.01
CA SER A 30 33.79 -18.28 10.68
C SER A 30 33.84 -19.48 9.73
N GLU A 31 33.51 -19.29 8.45
CA GLU A 31 33.52 -20.31 7.42
C GLU A 31 34.79 -20.29 6.56
N GLY A 32 35.75 -19.40 6.85
CA GLY A 32 37.01 -19.32 6.11
C GLY A 32 36.94 -18.47 4.84
N ARG A 33 35.88 -17.67 4.66
CA ARG A 33 35.68 -16.81 3.49
C ARG A 33 36.22 -15.41 3.76
N LEU A 34 36.81 -14.79 2.74
CA LEU A 34 37.28 -13.40 2.83
C LEU A 34 36.11 -12.42 2.66
N VAL A 35 35.94 -11.54 3.64
CA VAL A 35 34.84 -10.58 3.75
C VAL A 35 35.41 -9.16 3.87
N ASP A 36 34.84 -8.24 3.11
CA ASP A 36 35.01 -6.80 3.25
C ASP A 36 33.90 -6.21 4.11
N ARG A 37 34.27 -5.45 5.15
CA ARG A 37 33.36 -4.58 5.91
C ARG A 37 33.45 -3.17 5.35
N VAL A 38 32.36 -2.70 4.77
CA VAL A 38 32.23 -1.37 4.16
C VAL A 38 31.26 -0.55 4.99
N VAL A 39 31.71 0.61 5.47
CA VAL A 39 30.81 1.57 6.13
C VAL A 39 30.39 2.59 5.09
N VAL A 40 29.08 2.73 4.88
CA VAL A 40 28.52 3.85 4.14
C VAL A 40 28.29 4.96 5.16
N PRO A 41 29.14 6.01 5.20
CA PRO A 41 29.01 7.08 6.17
C PRO A 41 27.82 7.98 5.84
N GLY A 42 27.41 8.80 6.81
CA GLY A 42 26.53 9.93 6.52
C GLY A 42 27.30 11.04 5.82
N ILE A 43 26.99 11.34 4.56
CA ILE A 43 27.58 12.47 3.85
C ILE A 43 26.98 13.79 4.41
N PRO A 44 27.82 14.74 4.87
CA PRO A 44 27.36 16.06 5.30
C PRO A 44 26.57 16.80 4.21
N GLU A 45 25.55 17.56 4.59
CA GLU A 45 24.64 18.23 3.65
C GLU A 45 25.35 19.06 2.58
N HIS A 46 26.36 19.85 2.97
CA HIS A 46 27.12 20.73 2.06
C HIS A 46 28.00 19.99 1.02
N LEU A 47 28.11 18.66 1.09
CA LEU A 47 28.84 17.83 0.13
C LEU A 47 27.91 17.02 -0.78
N ARG A 48 26.59 17.18 -0.62
CA ARG A 48 25.57 16.47 -1.40
C ARG A 48 25.32 17.26 -2.68
N GLU A 49 25.60 16.63 -3.80
CA GLU A 49 25.48 17.24 -5.12
C GLU A 49 24.64 16.31 -6.01
N PRO A 50 23.30 16.50 -6.06
CA PRO A 50 22.42 15.67 -6.89
C PRO A 50 22.94 15.53 -8.32
N GLY A 51 22.88 14.32 -8.81
CA GLY A 51 23.30 13.97 -10.17
C GLY A 51 22.35 14.56 -11.23
N PRO A 52 22.54 14.21 -12.50
CA PRO A 52 21.65 14.71 -13.55
C PRO A 52 20.23 14.16 -13.38
N VAL A 53 19.25 15.08 -13.32
CA VAL A 53 17.81 14.74 -13.29
C VAL A 53 17.46 13.87 -14.50
N ALA A 54 16.78 12.76 -14.24
CA ALA A 54 16.40 11.78 -15.25
C ALA A 54 15.51 12.39 -16.34
N GLN A 55 15.81 12.08 -17.60
CA GLN A 55 15.00 12.45 -18.75
C GLN A 55 14.36 11.18 -19.33
N LEU A 56 13.12 10.89 -18.91
CA LEU A 56 12.43 9.67 -19.32
C LEU A 56 12.10 9.69 -20.82
N THR A 57 12.31 8.56 -21.47
CA THR A 57 12.01 8.34 -22.89
C THR A 57 10.99 7.21 -23.06
N ARG A 58 10.59 6.92 -24.30
CA ARG A 58 9.73 5.76 -24.60
C ARG A 58 10.37 4.41 -24.27
N ALA A 59 11.69 4.37 -24.14
CA ALA A 59 12.44 3.16 -23.87
C ALA A 59 12.74 2.98 -22.35
N SER A 60 12.33 3.95 -21.53
CA SER A 60 12.48 3.91 -20.07
C SER A 60 11.49 2.92 -19.43
N VAL A 61 12.03 2.08 -18.55
CA VAL A 61 11.27 1.17 -17.68
C VAL A 61 11.46 1.65 -16.24
N VAL A 62 10.38 2.13 -15.61
CA VAL A 62 10.42 2.71 -14.27
C VAL A 62 9.33 2.13 -13.39
N LEU A 63 9.66 1.90 -12.12
CA LEU A 63 8.69 1.56 -11.10
C LEU A 63 7.87 2.80 -10.75
N SER A 64 6.56 2.72 -10.94
CA SER A 64 5.63 3.78 -10.54
C SER A 64 5.46 3.84 -9.02
N GLU A 65 5.25 5.05 -8.51
CA GLU A 65 4.94 5.32 -7.09
C GLU A 65 6.03 4.90 -6.09
N VAL A 66 7.30 4.88 -6.50
CA VAL A 66 8.42 4.78 -5.55
C VAL A 66 8.64 6.14 -4.90
N PRO A 67 8.55 6.26 -3.55
CA PRO A 67 8.84 7.51 -2.87
C PRO A 67 10.28 7.98 -3.08
N ALA A 68 10.49 9.29 -3.17
CA ALA A 68 11.79 9.95 -3.19
C ALA A 68 11.90 10.85 -1.95
N PHE A 69 12.83 10.54 -1.05
CA PHE A 69 13.06 11.29 0.18
C PHE A 69 14.39 12.03 0.12
N ASP A 70 14.45 13.22 0.72
CA ASP A 70 15.74 13.76 1.12
C ASP A 70 16.30 12.96 2.33
N TRP A 71 17.56 13.23 2.65
CA TRP A 71 18.35 12.40 3.56
C TRP A 71 17.80 12.43 4.98
N CYS A 72 17.42 11.28 5.54
CA CYS A 72 16.84 11.16 6.88
C CYS A 72 17.74 10.34 7.82
N TYR A 73 18.65 11.01 8.53
CA TYR A 73 19.52 10.38 9.56
C TYR A 73 20.36 9.18 9.07
N GLY A 74 20.56 9.02 7.76
CA GLY A 74 21.41 7.99 7.13
C GLY A 74 20.92 7.67 5.72
N CYS A 75 21.80 7.67 4.71
CA CYS A 75 21.37 7.47 3.32
C CYS A 75 20.88 6.04 3.07
N SER A 76 21.55 5.05 3.65
CA SER A 76 21.14 3.65 3.52
C SER A 76 19.77 3.37 4.14
N ALA A 77 19.52 3.89 5.35
CA ALA A 77 18.21 3.80 5.99
C ALA A 77 17.13 4.58 5.20
N THR A 78 17.48 5.71 4.58
CA THR A 78 16.58 6.49 3.73
C THR A 78 16.23 5.72 2.46
N ALA A 79 17.21 5.14 1.77
CA ALA A 79 17.00 4.30 0.59
C ALA A 79 16.15 3.05 0.90
N ALA A 80 16.41 2.42 2.05
CA ALA A 80 15.60 1.33 2.56
C ALA A 80 14.15 1.76 2.87
N ALA A 81 13.94 2.96 3.42
CA ALA A 81 12.61 3.50 3.66
C ALA A 81 11.87 3.81 2.36
N MET A 82 12.55 4.30 1.32
CA MET A 82 11.97 4.46 -0.01
C MET A 82 11.52 3.11 -0.59
N MET A 83 12.33 2.05 -0.42
CA MET A 83 11.96 0.69 -0.81
C MET A 83 10.73 0.18 -0.04
N ALA A 84 10.75 0.30 1.29
CA ALA A 84 9.63 -0.10 2.15
C ALA A 84 8.36 0.69 1.83
N GLY A 85 8.48 1.99 1.54
CA GLY A 85 7.39 2.86 1.15
C GLY A 85 6.81 2.52 -0.22
N TYR A 86 7.64 2.08 -1.18
CA TYR A 86 7.14 1.53 -2.43
C TYR A 86 6.27 0.28 -2.19
N TYR A 87 6.74 -0.65 -1.35
CA TYR A 87 5.99 -1.86 -0.99
C TYR A 87 4.69 -1.53 -0.24
N ASP A 88 4.72 -0.56 0.69
CA ASP A 88 3.54 -0.04 1.42
C ASP A 88 2.42 0.39 0.48
N ARG A 89 2.80 1.12 -0.57
CA ARG A 89 1.87 1.69 -1.54
C ARG A 89 1.30 0.66 -2.51
N LYS A 90 1.88 -0.54 -2.57
CA LYS A 90 1.40 -1.68 -3.35
C LYS A 90 0.56 -2.60 -2.46
N ASN A 91 0.90 -3.88 -2.38
CA ASN A 91 0.11 -4.89 -1.65
C ASN A 91 0.74 -5.30 -0.31
N TYR A 92 1.81 -4.62 0.12
CA TYR A 92 2.52 -4.91 1.37
C TYR A 92 2.20 -3.84 2.41
N LEU A 93 0.95 -3.79 2.87
CA LEU A 93 0.47 -2.83 3.86
C LEU A 93 1.27 -2.89 5.18
N ARG A 94 1.15 -1.86 6.02
CA ARG A 94 1.81 -1.79 7.35
C ARG A 94 3.33 -1.67 7.29
N MET A 95 3.95 -1.45 6.13
CA MET A 95 5.36 -1.02 6.11
C MET A 95 5.48 0.35 6.78
N TYR A 96 4.63 1.28 6.36
CA TYR A 96 4.40 2.53 7.06
C TYR A 96 3.19 2.38 8.00
N THR A 97 3.31 2.88 9.24
CA THR A 97 2.28 2.75 10.29
C THR A 97 1.82 4.07 10.88
N GLY A 98 2.30 5.18 10.35
CA GLY A 98 1.92 6.51 10.81
C GLY A 98 0.60 7.02 10.21
N PRO A 99 0.05 8.12 10.72
CA PRO A 99 -1.23 8.68 10.31
C PRO A 99 -1.17 9.56 9.05
N THR A 100 0.01 10.06 8.65
CA THR A 100 0.14 10.99 7.52
C THR A 100 -0.37 10.37 6.23
N ASN A 101 -0.97 11.19 5.36
CA ASN A 101 -1.53 10.77 4.06
C ASN A 101 -2.52 9.58 4.20
N GLY A 102 -3.31 9.58 5.28
CA GLY A 102 -4.35 8.57 5.53
C GLY A 102 -3.80 7.17 5.83
N GLY A 103 -2.58 7.07 6.35
CA GLY A 103 -1.93 5.79 6.64
C GLY A 103 -1.26 5.11 5.45
N LYS A 104 -1.12 5.80 4.32
CA LYS A 104 -0.38 5.34 3.14
C LYS A 104 0.89 6.15 3.01
N MET A 105 2.05 5.50 2.87
CA MET A 105 3.34 6.20 2.80
C MET A 105 3.34 7.32 1.74
N PRO A 106 3.60 8.59 2.11
CA PRO A 106 3.81 9.70 1.18
C PRO A 106 4.88 9.42 0.11
N LEU A 107 4.77 10.08 -1.05
CA LEU A 107 5.76 9.96 -2.14
C LEU A 107 7.03 10.78 -1.89
N ASN A 108 7.02 11.67 -0.92
CA ASN A 108 8.20 12.37 -0.41
C ASN A 108 8.00 12.64 1.09
N ASN A 109 9.05 13.09 1.77
CA ASN A 109 9.02 13.33 3.21
C ASN A 109 8.74 14.80 3.59
N GLY A 110 8.33 15.63 2.63
CA GLY A 110 8.05 17.04 2.86
C GLY A 110 6.91 17.34 3.85
N SER A 111 6.07 16.35 4.19
CA SER A 111 5.03 16.49 5.23
C SER A 111 5.59 16.57 6.65
N TRP A 112 6.80 16.07 6.87
CA TRP A 112 7.46 16.08 8.18
C TRP A 112 8.57 17.12 8.27
N GLY A 113 9.02 17.64 7.13
CA GLY A 113 10.14 18.58 7.05
C GLY A 113 11.39 17.91 6.48
N SER A 114 12.36 18.74 6.10
CA SER A 114 13.60 18.24 5.51
C SER A 114 14.36 17.39 6.53
N GLY A 115 14.83 16.23 6.08
CA GLY A 115 15.57 15.26 6.87
C GLY A 115 14.75 14.45 7.88
N GLU A 116 13.42 14.57 7.85
CA GLU A 116 12.53 13.83 8.74
C GLU A 116 11.72 12.80 7.95
N CYS A 117 11.78 11.53 8.34
CA CYS A 117 10.95 10.47 7.77
C CYS A 117 10.70 9.36 8.80
N PRO A 118 9.48 9.21 9.35
CA PRO A 118 9.14 8.21 10.37
C PRO A 118 9.37 6.76 9.95
N LEU A 119 9.38 6.47 8.64
CA LEU A 119 9.71 5.15 8.11
C LEU A 119 11.22 4.89 8.10
N SER A 120 12.02 5.95 7.93
CA SER A 120 13.48 5.88 7.91
C SER A 120 14.07 5.92 9.31
N ALA A 121 13.79 6.99 10.05
CA ALA A 121 14.22 7.20 11.42
C ALA A 121 13.07 7.85 12.20
N THR A 122 12.52 7.13 13.18
CA THR A 122 11.45 7.67 14.03
C THR A 122 11.97 8.77 14.94
N GLN A 123 11.13 9.77 15.19
CA GLN A 123 11.44 10.85 16.14
C GLN A 123 10.21 11.24 16.96
N GLN A 124 10.41 11.37 18.27
CA GLN A 124 9.38 11.84 19.18
C GLN A 124 8.85 13.22 18.74
N GLY A 125 7.52 13.36 18.70
CA GLY A 125 6.85 14.58 18.26
C GLY A 125 6.53 14.61 16.77
N TYR A 126 7.07 13.68 15.97
CA TYR A 126 6.76 13.57 14.55
C TYR A 126 5.76 12.44 14.29
N ASP A 127 4.86 12.68 13.35
CA ASP A 127 3.93 11.67 12.82
C ASP A 127 3.11 10.93 13.89
N GLY A 128 2.76 11.66 14.97
CA GLY A 128 1.99 11.12 16.09
C GLY A 128 2.78 10.27 17.09
N LEU A 129 4.10 10.11 16.94
CA LEU A 129 4.92 9.36 17.88
C LEU A 129 5.12 10.13 19.19
N THR A 130 4.59 9.61 20.30
CA THR A 130 4.64 10.29 21.61
C THR A 130 5.81 9.85 22.49
N THR A 131 6.46 8.73 22.17
CA THR A 131 7.62 8.20 22.90
C THR A 131 8.91 8.52 22.16
N GLN A 132 10.05 8.33 22.81
CA GLN A 132 11.35 8.40 22.13
C GLN A 132 11.34 7.48 20.90
N GLY A 133 11.86 7.99 19.79
CA GLY A 133 12.12 7.25 18.56
C GLY A 133 13.61 6.96 18.37
N HIS A 134 13.97 6.52 17.16
CA HIS A 134 15.35 6.29 16.73
C HIS A 134 16.25 7.51 16.95
N VAL A 135 15.84 8.68 16.45
CA VAL A 135 16.64 9.91 16.50
C VAL A 135 16.93 10.30 17.96
N ASN A 136 15.93 10.22 18.83
CA ASN A 136 16.12 10.55 20.25
C ASN A 136 17.09 9.61 20.97
N ARG A 137 17.22 8.36 20.50
CA ARG A 137 18.02 7.32 21.13
C ARG A 137 19.45 7.25 20.60
N PHE A 138 19.65 7.47 19.31
CA PHE A 138 20.90 7.12 18.62
C PHE A 138 21.57 8.30 17.91
N TRP A 139 20.91 9.46 17.82
CA TRP A 139 21.48 10.59 17.09
C TRP A 139 21.93 11.73 18.02
N ARG A 140 23.16 12.19 17.80
CA ARG A 140 23.76 13.42 18.36
C ARG A 140 24.16 14.39 17.26
N GLY A 141 24.59 13.91 16.10
CA GLY A 141 24.99 14.73 14.97
C GLY A 141 25.83 13.96 13.94
N SER A 142 25.80 14.39 12.69
CA SER A 142 26.48 13.70 11.59
C SER A 142 27.95 13.41 11.88
N GLY A 143 28.35 12.15 11.70
CA GLY A 143 29.72 11.67 11.86
C GLY A 143 30.18 11.45 13.30
N GLN A 144 29.30 11.65 14.30
CA GLN A 144 29.64 11.40 15.71
C GLN A 144 29.79 9.90 15.99
N SER A 145 30.71 9.55 16.88
CA SER A 145 30.99 8.17 17.30
C SER A 145 30.97 8.02 18.82
N GLY A 146 30.91 6.78 19.30
CA GLY A 146 30.86 6.43 20.73
C GLY A 146 29.43 6.44 21.29
N ASN A 147 29.30 6.25 22.61
CA ASN A 147 28.02 5.97 23.29
C ASN A 147 26.82 6.83 22.86
N ASP A 148 25.83 6.18 22.28
CA ASP A 148 24.53 6.79 21.93
C ASP A 148 23.83 7.45 23.13
N PRO A 149 22.90 8.40 22.91
CA PRO A 149 22.00 8.90 23.95
C PRO A 149 21.27 7.79 24.74
N PHE A 150 21.02 6.65 24.10
CA PHE A 150 20.46 5.44 24.69
C PHE A 150 21.40 4.75 25.71
N GLY A 151 22.70 4.99 25.62
CA GLY A 151 23.74 4.31 26.39
C GLY A 151 24.26 3.05 25.71
N SER A 152 25.11 2.29 26.41
CA SER A 152 25.86 1.15 25.85
C SER A 152 25.12 -0.20 25.90
N GLY A 153 23.80 -0.19 26.08
CA GLY A 153 22.99 -1.41 26.19
C GLY A 153 22.53 -1.93 24.83
N ASN A 154 22.09 -3.19 24.76
CA ASN A 154 21.48 -3.73 23.54
C ASN A 154 20.15 -3.00 23.24
N PRO A 155 20.02 -2.30 22.11
CA PRO A 155 18.86 -1.46 21.83
C PRO A 155 17.67 -2.21 21.21
N THR A 156 17.84 -3.48 20.77
CA THR A 156 16.83 -4.18 19.93
C THR A 156 15.46 -4.31 20.57
N GLY A 157 15.37 -4.38 21.90
CA GLY A 157 14.10 -4.42 22.63
C GLY A 157 13.39 -3.06 22.75
N THR A 158 13.95 -1.99 22.19
CA THR A 158 13.48 -0.61 22.35
C THR A 158 13.22 0.12 21.03
N TYR A 159 13.36 -0.60 19.91
CA TYR A 159 13.11 -0.08 18.58
C TYR A 159 11.69 0.46 18.43
N ALA A 160 11.56 1.53 17.65
CA ALA A 160 10.30 2.16 17.29
C ALA A 160 9.93 1.87 15.82
N ASP A 161 10.39 0.71 15.34
CA ASP A 161 10.05 0.05 14.09
C ASP A 161 10.39 0.82 12.78
N CYS A 162 11.43 1.64 12.72
CA CYS A 162 11.91 2.25 11.45
C CYS A 162 13.07 1.47 10.81
N THR A 163 13.38 1.72 9.53
CA THR A 163 14.47 1.01 8.85
C THR A 163 15.83 1.22 9.52
N ALA A 164 16.12 2.43 10.03
CA ALA A 164 17.37 2.72 10.73
C ALA A 164 17.58 1.87 12.00
N ASP A 165 16.51 1.52 12.72
CA ASP A 165 16.57 0.66 13.91
C ASP A 165 17.09 -0.72 13.54
N PHE A 166 16.49 -1.37 12.54
CA PHE A 166 16.86 -2.73 12.16
C PHE A 166 18.17 -2.80 11.39
N MET A 167 18.47 -1.80 10.54
CA MET A 167 19.74 -1.73 9.79
C MET A 167 20.93 -1.35 10.67
N GLY A 168 20.72 -1.07 11.96
CA GLY A 168 21.77 -0.66 12.89
C GLY A 168 22.34 0.72 12.59
N THR A 169 21.64 1.54 11.81
CA THR A 169 22.11 2.88 11.42
C THR A 169 22.18 3.77 12.66
N ASN A 170 23.20 4.63 12.76
CA ASN A 170 23.45 5.51 13.93
C ASN A 170 23.81 4.81 15.25
N GLN A 171 23.81 3.47 15.32
CA GLN A 171 23.90 2.77 16.59
C GLN A 171 25.33 2.35 16.91
N ASP A 172 25.88 2.94 17.98
CA ASP A 172 27.20 2.59 18.53
C ASP A 172 27.26 1.12 18.98
N TRP A 173 26.14 0.55 19.45
CA TRP A 173 26.05 -0.87 19.80
C TRP A 173 26.40 -1.81 18.63
N TRP A 174 26.08 -1.41 17.40
CA TRP A 174 26.42 -2.13 16.16
C TRP A 174 27.70 -1.60 15.49
N GLY A 175 28.44 -0.72 16.17
CA GLY A 175 29.68 -0.12 15.66
C GLY A 175 29.47 0.93 14.56
N ASN A 176 28.25 1.46 14.40
CA ASN A 176 27.97 2.49 13.41
C ASN A 176 28.06 3.90 14.03
N ILE A 177 28.65 4.82 13.29
CA ILE A 177 28.62 6.25 13.60
C ILE A 177 27.27 6.86 13.23
N ASP A 178 26.97 8.03 13.77
CA ASP A 178 25.83 8.86 13.36
C ASP A 178 25.88 9.15 11.85
N GLY A 179 24.89 8.64 11.13
CA GLY A 179 24.64 8.73 9.71
C GLY A 179 25.11 7.49 8.94
N GLY A 180 25.83 6.59 9.63
CA GLY A 180 26.49 5.45 9.04
C GLY A 180 25.69 4.15 9.11
N THR A 181 25.85 3.32 8.08
CA THR A 181 25.36 1.94 8.03
C THR A 181 26.48 1.04 7.51
N THR A 182 26.64 -0.15 8.10
CA THR A 182 27.66 -1.12 7.68
C THR A 182 27.08 -2.16 6.72
N PHE A 183 27.84 -2.53 5.70
CA PHE A 183 27.55 -3.62 4.78
C PHE A 183 28.75 -4.55 4.64
N TYR A 184 28.47 -5.84 4.44
CA TYR A 184 29.48 -6.86 4.23
C TYR A 184 29.38 -7.42 2.81
N ASN A 185 30.52 -7.71 2.19
CA ASN A 185 30.62 -8.28 0.84
C ASN A 185 31.73 -9.32 0.78
N TYR A 186 31.58 -10.38 -0.01
CA TYR A 186 32.72 -11.26 -0.29
C TYR A 186 33.70 -10.57 -1.22
N THR A 187 35.00 -10.67 -0.90
CA THR A 187 36.07 -10.05 -1.70
C THR A 187 36.18 -10.62 -3.10
N ASN A 188 35.60 -11.80 -3.34
CA ASN A 188 35.58 -12.46 -4.63
C ASN A 188 34.41 -12.02 -5.53
N GLY A 189 33.51 -11.14 -5.07
CA GLY A 189 32.37 -10.66 -5.85
C GLY A 189 31.15 -11.60 -5.89
N SER A 190 31.21 -12.75 -5.23
CA SER A 190 30.03 -13.60 -5.00
C SER A 190 29.03 -12.91 -4.09
N ALA A 191 27.74 -13.23 -4.24
CA ALA A 191 26.70 -12.74 -3.35
C ALA A 191 26.92 -13.26 -1.93
N ILE A 192 26.75 -12.37 -0.94
CA ILE A 192 26.75 -12.73 0.48
C ILE A 192 25.31 -12.70 0.99
N HIS A 193 24.74 -13.88 1.17
CA HIS A 193 23.34 -14.04 1.54
C HIS A 193 23.15 -13.92 3.04
N ASP A 194 22.19 -13.09 3.42
CA ASP A 194 21.69 -12.93 4.79
C ASP A 194 22.77 -12.92 5.88
N TYR A 195 23.81 -12.10 5.71
CA TYR A 195 24.99 -12.13 6.56
C TYR A 195 24.71 -11.63 7.98
N SER A 196 24.78 -12.54 8.96
CA SER A 196 24.56 -12.23 10.38
C SER A 196 25.73 -12.63 11.29
N ASP A 197 26.81 -13.22 10.77
CA ASP A 197 27.96 -13.68 11.59
C ASP A 197 28.54 -12.52 12.42
N CYS A 198 28.58 -11.32 11.84
CA CYS A 198 29.08 -10.11 12.48
C CYS A 198 28.33 -9.70 13.76
N GLU A 199 27.12 -10.20 14.02
CA GLU A 199 26.35 -9.81 15.21
C GLU A 199 26.89 -10.41 16.51
N ASN A 200 27.67 -11.49 16.38
CA ASN A 200 28.32 -12.16 17.50
C ASN A 200 29.79 -11.75 17.67
N ASP A 201 30.33 -10.93 16.77
CA ASP A 201 31.71 -10.48 16.80
C ASP A 201 31.99 -9.49 17.95
N THR A 202 33.27 -9.23 18.19
CA THR A 202 33.72 -8.17 19.09
C THR A 202 34.75 -7.29 18.37
N PRO A 203 34.41 -6.05 18.01
CA PRO A 203 33.12 -5.38 18.21
C PRO A 203 31.99 -6.02 17.36
N ARG A 204 30.74 -5.88 17.82
CA ARG A 204 29.56 -6.36 17.11
C ARG A 204 29.31 -5.51 15.88
N GLY A 205 28.76 -6.12 14.83
CA GLY A 205 28.29 -5.45 13.62
C GLY A 205 26.84 -5.79 13.30
N ARG A 206 26.25 -5.04 12.36
CA ARG A 206 24.96 -5.32 11.73
C ARG A 206 25.12 -5.10 10.24
N ASP A 207 24.85 -6.13 9.44
CA ASP A 207 24.75 -5.93 7.99
C ASP A 207 23.45 -5.19 7.66
N GLY A 208 23.56 -4.09 6.91
CA GLY A 208 22.40 -3.27 6.56
C GLY A 208 21.33 -4.03 5.77
N THR A 209 21.71 -4.98 4.92
CA THR A 209 20.76 -5.78 4.12
C THR A 209 20.12 -6.89 4.97
N HIS A 210 20.85 -7.49 5.90
CA HIS A 210 20.26 -8.35 6.94
C HIS A 210 19.28 -7.57 7.84
N GLY A 211 19.66 -6.36 8.28
CA GLY A 211 18.76 -5.51 9.05
C GLY A 211 17.48 -5.14 8.29
N LEU A 212 17.59 -4.85 6.99
CA LEU A 212 16.43 -4.60 6.15
C LEU A 212 15.52 -5.84 6.00
N ARG A 213 16.11 -7.06 5.98
CA ARG A 213 15.32 -8.31 6.09
C ARG A 213 14.50 -8.32 7.39
N LEU A 214 15.15 -8.07 8.53
CA LEU A 214 14.48 -8.08 9.83
C LEU A 214 13.36 -7.04 9.92
N PHE A 215 13.54 -5.87 9.30
CA PHE A 215 12.47 -4.88 9.17
C PHE A 215 11.26 -5.47 8.44
N PHE A 216 11.44 -6.07 7.27
CA PHE A 216 10.31 -6.65 6.52
C PHE A 216 9.63 -7.81 7.26
N GLU A 217 10.42 -8.66 7.92
CA GLU A 217 9.90 -9.77 8.74
C GLU A 217 9.13 -9.28 9.97
N SER A 218 9.57 -8.17 10.59
CA SER A 218 8.82 -7.54 11.71
C SER A 218 7.43 -7.07 11.30
N ARG A 219 7.22 -6.76 10.00
CA ARG A 219 5.92 -6.37 9.44
C ARG A 219 5.04 -7.56 9.08
N GLY A 220 5.53 -8.79 9.25
CA GLY A 220 4.82 -10.03 8.96
C GLY A 220 5.00 -10.55 7.54
N TYR A 221 6.00 -10.05 6.81
CA TYR A 221 6.29 -10.48 5.44
C TYR A 221 7.46 -11.44 5.40
N THR A 222 7.39 -12.42 4.50
CA THR A 222 8.49 -13.37 4.29
C THR A 222 9.49 -12.81 3.29
N VAL A 223 10.76 -12.76 3.68
CA VAL A 223 11.88 -12.48 2.79
C VAL A 223 12.41 -13.81 2.25
N ILE A 224 12.25 -14.02 0.94
CA ILE A 224 12.72 -15.23 0.24
C ILE A 224 14.24 -15.25 0.23
N GLN A 225 14.85 -14.12 -0.14
CA GLN A 225 16.29 -13.95 -0.14
C GLN A 225 16.67 -12.49 0.02
N ASN A 226 17.85 -12.28 0.58
CA ASN A 226 18.51 -10.99 0.69
C ASN A 226 20.02 -11.19 0.58
N TYR A 227 20.71 -10.30 -0.10
CA TYR A 227 22.16 -10.35 -0.23
C TYR A 227 22.75 -9.01 -0.62
N ASN A 228 24.01 -8.80 -0.22
CA ASN A 228 24.87 -7.80 -0.86
C ASN A 228 25.70 -8.47 -1.94
N GLN A 229 26.04 -7.71 -2.98
CA GLN A 229 26.98 -8.18 -3.97
C GLN A 229 27.68 -7.01 -4.66
N TYR A 230 28.99 -7.15 -4.87
CA TYR A 230 29.72 -6.26 -5.78
C TYR A 230 29.19 -6.40 -7.21
N ILE A 231 29.19 -5.31 -7.97
CA ILE A 231 28.78 -5.38 -9.38
C ILE A 231 29.83 -6.12 -10.21
N TYR A 232 29.37 -6.74 -11.29
CA TYR A 232 30.27 -7.40 -12.23
C TYR A 232 31.30 -6.39 -12.78
N GLY A 233 32.58 -6.78 -12.71
CA GLY A 233 33.71 -5.93 -13.10
C GLY A 233 34.27 -5.03 -11.99
N HIS A 234 33.66 -5.00 -10.80
CA HIS A 234 34.26 -4.31 -9.64
C HIS A 234 35.49 -5.05 -9.12
N VAL A 235 35.43 -6.39 -9.09
CA VAL A 235 36.56 -7.28 -8.79
C VAL A 235 36.83 -8.19 -9.97
N ASP A 236 38.10 -8.42 -10.30
CA ASP A 236 38.52 -9.22 -11.46
C ASP A 236 38.51 -10.73 -11.13
N THR A 237 37.31 -11.26 -10.90
CA THR A 237 37.11 -12.65 -10.47
C THR A 237 36.07 -13.40 -11.31
N GLY A 238 35.42 -12.71 -12.25
CA GLY A 238 34.33 -13.25 -13.05
C GLY A 238 32.98 -13.35 -12.32
N PHE A 239 32.89 -12.92 -11.06
CA PHE A 239 31.64 -12.81 -10.31
C PHE A 239 31.15 -11.36 -10.24
N GLY A 240 29.90 -11.19 -9.82
CA GLY A 240 29.30 -9.90 -9.52
C GLY A 240 27.90 -9.75 -10.10
N PHE A 241 27.16 -8.79 -9.56
CA PHE A 241 25.80 -8.48 -9.98
C PHE A 241 25.80 -7.70 -11.30
N THR A 242 25.06 -8.16 -12.31
CA THR A 242 25.07 -7.58 -13.65
C THR A 242 23.93 -6.58 -13.86
N LEU A 243 24.07 -5.72 -14.88
CA LEU A 243 22.97 -4.84 -15.31
C LEU A 243 21.73 -5.64 -15.75
N ASP A 244 21.91 -6.82 -16.34
CA ASP A 244 20.77 -7.65 -16.76
C ASP A 244 20.01 -8.21 -15.55
N GLN A 245 20.71 -8.56 -14.47
CA GLN A 245 20.07 -8.93 -13.21
C GLN A 245 19.33 -7.73 -12.59
N TYR A 246 19.93 -6.53 -12.61
CA TYR A 246 19.22 -5.31 -12.18
C TYR A 246 17.94 -5.08 -12.99
N LYS A 247 17.99 -5.19 -14.32
CA LYS A 247 16.82 -5.07 -15.19
C LYS A 247 15.76 -6.13 -14.85
N ALA A 248 16.18 -7.36 -14.54
CA ALA A 248 15.27 -8.42 -14.12
C ALA A 248 14.56 -8.11 -12.79
N GLU A 249 15.26 -7.54 -11.81
CA GLU A 249 14.66 -7.08 -10.54
C GLU A 249 13.59 -6.00 -10.80
N ILE A 250 13.92 -4.96 -11.57
CA ILE A 250 12.98 -3.89 -11.93
C ILE A 250 11.77 -4.45 -12.68
N ASN A 251 11.98 -5.34 -13.64
CA ASN A 251 10.88 -5.98 -14.39
C ASN A 251 9.99 -6.85 -13.51
N ALA A 252 10.54 -7.43 -12.44
CA ALA A 252 9.78 -8.15 -11.43
C ALA A 252 9.11 -7.22 -10.40
N GLY A 253 9.20 -5.89 -10.58
CA GLY A 253 8.59 -4.92 -9.69
C GLY A 253 9.39 -4.68 -8.42
N ARG A 254 10.69 -5.01 -8.37
CA ARG A 254 11.54 -4.92 -7.18
C ARG A 254 12.61 -3.85 -7.35
N PRO A 255 12.61 -2.77 -6.55
CA PRO A 255 13.70 -1.81 -6.55
C PRO A 255 14.95 -2.43 -5.89
N VAL A 256 16.12 -1.87 -6.17
CA VAL A 256 17.42 -2.41 -5.71
C VAL A 256 18.20 -1.30 -5.00
N ILE A 257 18.81 -1.59 -3.84
CA ILE A 257 19.70 -0.63 -3.19
C ILE A 257 20.97 -0.53 -4.01
N ILE A 258 21.33 0.69 -4.42
CA ILE A 258 22.52 1.00 -5.22
C ILE A 258 23.59 1.53 -4.27
N GLN A 259 24.78 0.92 -4.29
CA GLN A 259 25.91 1.32 -3.46
C GLN A 259 26.98 1.99 -4.30
N ILE A 260 27.16 3.29 -4.07
CA ILE A 260 28.27 4.08 -4.62
C ILE A 260 29.24 4.43 -3.49
N SER A 261 30.50 4.77 -3.80
CA SER A 261 31.50 5.08 -2.77
C SER A 261 30.98 6.13 -1.79
N GLY A 262 30.73 5.72 -0.55
CA GLY A 262 30.33 6.59 0.54
C GLY A 262 28.83 6.88 0.63
N HIS A 263 28.01 6.29 -0.24
CA HIS A 263 26.59 6.63 -0.31
C HIS A 263 25.68 5.48 -0.81
N SER A 264 24.45 5.44 -0.32
CA SER A 264 23.41 4.51 -0.78
C SER A 264 22.26 5.25 -1.44
N MET A 265 21.76 4.71 -2.53
CA MET A 265 20.60 5.22 -3.28
C MET A 265 19.61 4.08 -3.54
N LEU A 266 18.41 4.41 -4.03
CA LEU A 266 17.45 3.41 -4.49
C LEU A 266 17.36 3.41 -6.01
N GLY A 267 17.68 2.28 -6.63
CA GLY A 267 17.47 2.04 -8.06
C GLY A 267 16.01 1.72 -8.35
N VAL A 268 15.41 2.47 -9.27
CA VAL A 268 13.95 2.46 -9.54
C VAL A 268 13.60 2.24 -11.00
N GLY A 269 14.59 2.14 -11.89
CA GLY A 269 14.34 1.94 -13.31
C GLY A 269 15.59 1.92 -14.16
N TYR A 270 15.41 1.70 -15.46
CA TYR A 270 16.49 1.71 -16.43
C TYR A 270 16.03 2.18 -17.81
N GLU A 271 17.01 2.54 -18.64
CA GLU A 271 16.80 2.81 -20.05
C GLU A 271 17.11 1.55 -20.87
N SER A 272 16.12 1.01 -21.60
CA SER A 272 16.26 -0.30 -22.26
C SER A 272 17.28 -0.30 -23.40
N THR A 273 17.60 0.86 -23.97
CA THR A 273 18.53 1.01 -25.09
C THR A 273 19.95 1.40 -24.66
N SER A 274 20.24 1.53 -23.36
CA SER A 274 21.56 1.93 -22.88
C SER A 274 21.90 1.25 -21.54
N ASN A 275 23.03 1.67 -20.95
CA ASN A 275 23.44 1.26 -19.61
C ASN A 275 22.95 2.23 -18.53
N THR A 276 22.04 3.14 -18.85
CA THR A 276 21.50 4.13 -17.91
C THR A 276 20.53 3.48 -16.93
N ILE A 277 20.73 3.73 -15.65
CA ILE A 277 19.77 3.42 -14.58
C ILE A 277 19.17 4.71 -14.01
N TYR A 278 17.98 4.58 -13.43
CA TYR A 278 17.27 5.64 -12.73
C TYR A 278 17.30 5.38 -11.24
N VAL A 279 17.59 6.43 -10.46
CA VAL A 279 17.79 6.34 -9.01
C VAL A 279 17.07 7.47 -8.29
N HIS A 280 16.64 7.20 -7.07
CA HIS A 280 16.35 8.22 -6.06
C HIS A 280 17.55 8.29 -5.13
N ASP A 281 18.16 9.46 -5.04
CA ASP A 281 19.53 9.62 -4.54
C ASP A 281 19.62 9.94 -3.04
N THR A 282 18.49 10.07 -2.34
CA THR A 282 18.39 10.48 -0.93
C THR A 282 18.81 11.93 -0.66
N TRP A 283 18.99 12.79 -1.67
CA TRP A 283 19.40 14.19 -1.49
C TRP A 283 18.30 15.17 -1.86
N ASP A 284 17.43 14.80 -2.79
CA ASP A 284 16.22 15.55 -3.09
C ASP A 284 15.02 14.63 -3.43
N HIS A 285 13.95 15.22 -3.97
CA HIS A 285 12.71 14.51 -4.31
C HIS A 285 12.57 14.18 -5.81
N GLN A 286 13.63 14.36 -6.59
CA GLN A 286 13.66 14.10 -8.02
C GLN A 286 14.22 12.70 -8.32
N MET A 287 13.88 12.22 -9.50
CA MET A 287 14.51 11.03 -10.06
C MET A 287 15.75 11.46 -10.83
N HIS A 288 16.88 10.81 -10.59
CA HIS A 288 18.15 11.06 -11.25
C HIS A 288 18.57 9.87 -12.10
N SER A 289 19.64 10.06 -12.87
CA SER A 289 20.19 9.02 -13.74
C SER A 289 21.70 8.88 -13.62
N MET A 290 22.21 7.67 -13.86
CA MET A 290 23.64 7.40 -13.98
C MET A 290 23.91 6.21 -14.90
N GLN A 291 25.15 6.07 -15.37
CA GLN A 291 25.58 4.88 -16.08
C GLN A 291 25.84 3.74 -15.08
N TRP A 292 25.34 2.54 -15.38
CA TRP A 292 25.63 1.34 -14.61
C TRP A 292 27.14 1.10 -14.55
N GLY A 293 27.66 0.97 -13.33
CA GLY A 293 29.09 0.80 -13.07
C GLY A 293 29.93 2.06 -13.30
N GLY A 294 29.29 3.19 -13.63
CA GLY A 294 29.91 4.49 -13.70
C GLY A 294 29.97 5.19 -12.35
N SER A 295 30.20 6.49 -12.40
CA SER A 295 30.24 7.37 -11.23
C SER A 295 28.97 8.23 -11.13
N TYR A 296 28.54 8.50 -9.90
CA TYR A 296 27.50 9.46 -9.55
C TYR A 296 28.15 10.56 -8.71
N SER A 297 28.20 11.80 -9.20
CA SER A 297 28.83 12.94 -8.51
C SER A 297 30.25 12.65 -7.99
N GLY A 298 31.06 11.93 -8.78
CA GLY A 298 32.44 11.55 -8.42
C GLY A 298 32.56 10.26 -7.59
N MET A 299 31.45 9.71 -7.10
CA MET A 299 31.41 8.49 -6.30
C MET A 299 31.20 7.26 -7.20
N GLN A 300 32.07 6.27 -7.09
CA GLN A 300 32.06 5.08 -7.95
C GLN A 300 30.97 4.08 -7.53
N HIS A 301 30.13 3.60 -8.47
CA HIS A 301 29.22 2.47 -8.23
C HIS A 301 30.03 1.18 -8.06
N TYR A 302 29.81 0.49 -6.94
CA TYR A 302 30.59 -0.70 -6.57
C TYR A 302 29.74 -1.92 -6.27
N GLY A 303 28.49 -1.77 -5.82
CA GLY A 303 27.68 -2.90 -5.38
C GLY A 303 26.20 -2.61 -5.25
N VAL A 304 25.47 -3.64 -4.86
CA VAL A 304 24.02 -3.59 -4.66
C VAL A 304 23.62 -4.31 -3.38
N GLY A 305 22.48 -3.90 -2.82
CA GLY A 305 21.71 -4.68 -1.85
C GLY A 305 20.39 -5.12 -2.47
N VAL A 306 20.13 -6.43 -2.47
CA VAL A 306 18.92 -7.04 -3.05
C VAL A 306 18.08 -7.65 -1.94
N ILE A 307 16.77 -7.40 -1.98
CA ILE A 307 15.75 -8.03 -1.13
C ILE A 307 14.63 -8.54 -2.03
N GLU A 308 14.30 -9.82 -1.89
CA GLU A 308 13.14 -10.44 -2.54
C GLU A 308 12.11 -10.84 -1.49
N LEU A 309 10.95 -10.19 -1.52
CA LEU A 309 9.80 -10.57 -0.70
C LEU A 309 8.99 -11.66 -1.39
N ALA A 310 8.46 -12.60 -0.60
CA ALA A 310 7.39 -13.47 -1.07
C ALA A 310 6.16 -12.64 -1.47
N PRO A 311 5.28 -13.15 -2.35
CA PRO A 311 4.01 -12.50 -2.62
C PRO A 311 3.27 -12.18 -1.32
N ALA A 312 2.79 -10.94 -1.20
CA ALA A 312 2.08 -10.50 0.00
C ALA A 312 0.91 -11.46 0.32
N PRO A 313 0.76 -11.91 1.59
CA PRO A 313 -0.36 -12.77 1.95
C PRO A 313 -1.69 -12.08 1.68
N THR A 314 -2.70 -12.87 1.33
CA THR A 314 -4.07 -12.38 1.16
C THR A 314 -5.02 -13.20 2.02
N TYR A 315 -6.12 -12.58 2.43
CA TYR A 315 -7.16 -13.21 3.24
C TYR A 315 -8.51 -13.05 2.59
N THR A 316 -9.38 -14.00 2.86
CA THR A 316 -10.74 -14.00 2.33
C THR A 316 -11.72 -13.38 3.32
N ILE A 317 -12.67 -12.62 2.79
CA ILE A 317 -13.86 -12.16 3.49
C ILE A 317 -15.05 -12.86 2.85
N SER A 318 -15.81 -13.60 3.65
CA SER A 318 -16.89 -14.45 3.17
C SER A 318 -18.19 -14.19 3.91
N GLY A 319 -19.29 -14.40 3.18
CA GLY A 319 -20.63 -14.20 3.69
C GLY A 319 -21.68 -14.56 2.65
N ASN A 320 -22.93 -14.22 2.97
CA ASN A 320 -24.07 -14.46 2.10
C ASN A 320 -24.84 -13.17 1.86
N VAL A 321 -25.43 -13.02 0.67
CA VAL A 321 -26.48 -12.04 0.40
C VAL A 321 -27.80 -12.77 0.26
N ARG A 322 -28.73 -12.49 1.18
CA ARG A 322 -30.01 -13.21 1.26
C ARG A 322 -31.18 -12.26 1.43
N ARG A 323 -32.31 -12.60 0.80
CA ARG A 323 -33.60 -11.96 1.04
C ARG A 323 -34.17 -12.44 2.39
N PRO A 324 -34.51 -11.53 3.30
CA PRO A 324 -35.22 -11.88 4.51
C PRO A 324 -36.60 -12.48 4.18
N ASN A 325 -37.13 -13.31 5.09
CA ASN A 325 -38.47 -13.90 5.01
C ASN A 325 -38.71 -14.91 3.86
N LEU A 326 -37.66 -15.35 3.17
CA LEU A 326 -37.73 -16.47 2.24
C LEU A 326 -36.94 -17.66 2.77
N GLN A 327 -37.38 -18.87 2.43
CA GLN A 327 -36.64 -20.07 2.78
C GLN A 327 -35.49 -20.29 1.80
N TYR A 328 -34.36 -20.77 2.30
CA TYR A 328 -33.27 -21.23 1.45
C TYR A 328 -33.74 -22.43 0.59
N PRO A 329 -33.41 -22.50 -0.71
CA PRO A 329 -32.48 -21.66 -1.47
C PRO A 329 -33.09 -20.41 -2.11
N GLN A 330 -34.41 -20.21 -2.03
CA GLN A 330 -35.11 -19.07 -2.67
C GLN A 330 -34.71 -17.71 -2.07
N SER A 331 -34.21 -17.70 -0.83
CA SER A 331 -33.65 -16.52 -0.20
C SER A 331 -32.33 -16.07 -0.81
N ALA A 332 -31.60 -16.92 -1.55
CA ALA A 332 -30.30 -16.55 -2.10
C ALA A 332 -30.42 -15.44 -3.16
N VAL A 333 -29.57 -14.41 -3.07
CA VAL A 333 -29.45 -13.39 -4.11
C VAL A 333 -28.21 -13.67 -4.94
N SER A 334 -28.40 -14.01 -6.21
CA SER A 334 -27.31 -14.26 -7.14
C SER A 334 -26.86 -13.00 -7.89
N GLY A 335 -25.57 -12.91 -8.19
CA GLY A 335 -24.96 -11.78 -8.88
C GLY A 335 -25.07 -10.44 -8.16
N ALA A 336 -25.16 -10.41 -6.83
CA ALA A 336 -24.93 -9.21 -6.04
C ALA A 336 -23.42 -8.90 -6.04
N THR A 337 -23.05 -7.64 -6.26
CA THR A 337 -21.65 -7.19 -6.27
C THR A 337 -21.26 -6.80 -4.85
N ILE A 338 -20.17 -7.38 -4.34
CA ILE A 338 -19.54 -6.98 -3.09
C ILE A 338 -18.32 -6.15 -3.45
N THR A 339 -18.24 -4.93 -2.91
CA THR A 339 -17.13 -4.01 -3.15
C THR A 339 -16.47 -3.65 -1.82
N ALA A 340 -15.14 -3.74 -1.78
CA ALA A 340 -14.31 -3.28 -0.68
C ALA A 340 -13.69 -1.91 -0.98
N SER A 341 -13.44 -1.15 0.09
CA SER A 341 -12.54 0.01 0.03
C SER A 341 -11.19 -0.40 -0.60
N GLY A 342 -10.67 0.42 -1.52
CA GLY A 342 -9.45 0.09 -2.27
C GLY A 342 -9.67 -0.67 -3.59
N GLY A 343 -10.93 -0.91 -4.00
CA GLY A 343 -11.27 -1.38 -5.35
C GLY A 343 -11.37 -2.89 -5.51
N TYR A 344 -11.18 -3.67 -4.45
CA TYR A 344 -11.42 -5.12 -4.48
C TYR A 344 -12.90 -5.41 -4.62
N SER A 345 -13.26 -6.38 -5.46
CA SER A 345 -14.67 -6.77 -5.63
C SER A 345 -14.84 -8.24 -6.00
N THR A 346 -16.04 -8.75 -5.73
CA THR A 346 -16.48 -10.10 -6.11
C THR A 346 -17.99 -10.08 -6.33
N THR A 347 -18.56 -11.19 -6.82
CA THR A 347 -20.00 -11.36 -6.99
C THR A 347 -20.50 -12.62 -6.30
N THR A 348 -21.70 -12.57 -5.74
CA THR A 348 -22.34 -13.75 -5.14
C THR A 348 -22.66 -14.82 -6.18
N GLY A 349 -22.41 -16.09 -5.85
CA GLY A 349 -22.82 -17.24 -6.66
C GLY A 349 -24.33 -17.46 -6.71
N THR A 350 -24.77 -18.57 -7.33
CA THR A 350 -26.20 -18.93 -7.45
C THR A 350 -26.88 -19.17 -6.10
N LEU A 351 -26.12 -19.59 -5.09
CA LEU A 351 -26.59 -19.83 -3.73
C LEU A 351 -26.41 -18.60 -2.80
N GLY A 352 -26.06 -17.44 -3.36
CA GLY A 352 -25.96 -16.17 -2.62
C GLY A 352 -24.71 -16.01 -1.76
N GLY A 353 -23.85 -17.02 -1.69
CA GLY A 353 -22.54 -16.93 -1.04
C GLY A 353 -21.53 -16.13 -1.87
N TYR A 354 -20.61 -15.44 -1.20
CA TYR A 354 -19.49 -14.75 -1.83
C TYR A 354 -18.18 -15.00 -1.07
N THR A 355 -17.07 -14.87 -1.79
CA THR A 355 -15.71 -14.86 -1.24
C THR A 355 -14.95 -13.71 -1.90
N LEU A 356 -14.55 -12.72 -1.11
CA LEU A 356 -13.78 -11.55 -1.52
C LEU A 356 -12.35 -11.72 -1.00
N THR A 357 -11.34 -11.45 -1.83
CA THR A 357 -9.93 -11.50 -1.41
C THR A 357 -9.41 -10.09 -1.16
N VAL A 358 -8.76 -9.86 -0.01
CA VAL A 358 -8.12 -8.61 0.36
C VAL A 358 -6.67 -8.84 0.81
N PRO A 359 -5.78 -7.84 0.74
CA PRO A 359 -4.41 -7.97 1.25
C PRO A 359 -4.36 -8.22 2.76
N TYR A 360 -3.26 -8.82 3.21
CA TYR A 360 -2.88 -8.80 4.63
C TYR A 360 -2.88 -7.38 5.18
N TRP A 361 -3.40 -7.24 6.41
CA TRP A 361 -3.53 -5.97 7.11
C TRP A 361 -4.49 -4.95 6.48
N TRP A 362 -5.33 -5.38 5.54
CA TRP A 362 -6.33 -4.50 4.96
C TRP A 362 -7.35 -4.01 6.02
N SER A 363 -7.66 -2.72 5.94
CA SER A 363 -8.66 -2.03 6.74
C SER A 363 -9.57 -1.23 5.82
N GLY A 364 -10.88 -1.27 6.09
CA GLY A 364 -11.86 -0.55 5.28
C GLY A 364 -13.27 -1.10 5.45
N THR A 365 -14.14 -0.75 4.51
CA THR A 365 -15.52 -1.23 4.49
C THR A 365 -15.76 -2.15 3.30
N ILE A 366 -16.66 -3.11 3.48
CA ILE A 366 -17.30 -3.86 2.40
C ILE A 366 -18.77 -3.49 2.30
N ALA A 367 -19.30 -3.36 1.09
CA ALA A 367 -20.70 -3.09 0.82
C ALA A 367 -21.22 -4.01 -0.28
N ALA A 368 -22.45 -4.49 -0.13
CA ALA A 368 -23.15 -5.23 -1.17
C ALA A 368 -24.00 -4.27 -2.03
N SER A 369 -24.18 -4.61 -3.31
CA SER A 369 -25.07 -3.88 -4.20
C SER A 369 -25.71 -4.81 -5.22
N LYS A 370 -26.99 -4.58 -5.52
CA LYS A 370 -27.74 -5.24 -6.59
C LYS A 370 -28.88 -4.32 -7.00
N ALA A 371 -29.13 -4.19 -8.30
CA ALA A 371 -30.31 -3.47 -8.78
C ALA A 371 -31.57 -4.05 -8.11
N ASP A 372 -32.47 -3.15 -7.70
CA ASP A 372 -33.77 -3.49 -7.07
C ASP A 372 -33.66 -4.03 -5.65
N TYR A 373 -32.50 -3.92 -5.01
CA TYR A 373 -32.32 -4.33 -3.62
C TYR A 373 -31.66 -3.23 -2.78
N ALA A 374 -32.23 -2.98 -1.61
CA ALA A 374 -31.58 -2.28 -0.51
C ALA A 374 -30.84 -3.31 0.36
N MET A 375 -29.63 -2.98 0.78
CA MET A 375 -28.80 -3.89 1.59
C MET A 375 -28.76 -3.44 3.05
N ASP A 376 -28.83 -4.40 3.96
CA ASP A 376 -28.75 -4.19 5.41
C ASP A 376 -27.83 -5.26 6.06
N PRO A 377 -26.71 -4.87 6.71
CA PRO A 377 -26.24 -3.50 6.89
C PRO A 377 -25.79 -2.87 5.56
N GLY A 378 -25.84 -1.54 5.44
CA GLY A 378 -25.38 -0.87 4.22
C GLY A 378 -23.90 -1.08 3.92
N PHE A 379 -23.09 -1.30 4.95
CA PHE A 379 -21.68 -1.67 4.88
C PHE A 379 -21.23 -2.39 6.15
N ILE A 380 -20.12 -3.13 6.08
CA ILE A 380 -19.45 -3.73 7.24
C ILE A 380 -18.03 -3.19 7.29
N SER A 381 -17.62 -2.65 8.45
CA SER A 381 -16.26 -2.16 8.68
C SER A 381 -15.37 -3.28 9.22
N LEU A 382 -14.15 -3.35 8.70
CA LEU A 382 -13.12 -4.32 9.08
C LEU A 382 -11.82 -3.55 9.27
N SER A 383 -11.01 -4.01 10.22
CA SER A 383 -9.69 -3.45 10.48
C SER A 383 -8.68 -4.57 10.56
N ASN A 384 -7.51 -4.36 9.96
CA ASN A 384 -6.30 -5.12 10.23
C ASN A 384 -6.48 -6.61 9.91
N VAL A 385 -7.09 -6.92 8.76
CA VAL A 385 -7.43 -8.29 8.39
C VAL A 385 -6.17 -9.15 8.28
N SER A 386 -5.98 -10.03 9.27
CA SER A 386 -4.82 -10.93 9.39
C SER A 386 -5.17 -12.42 9.34
N SER A 387 -6.43 -12.73 9.09
CA SER A 387 -6.97 -14.09 8.97
C SER A 387 -8.27 -14.06 8.15
N ASN A 388 -8.67 -15.22 7.63
CA ASN A 388 -9.94 -15.34 6.91
C ASN A 388 -11.11 -14.89 7.79
N GLN A 389 -11.97 -14.04 7.22
CA GLN A 389 -13.15 -13.51 7.88
C GLN A 389 -14.39 -14.21 7.33
N SER A 390 -15.19 -14.81 8.22
CA SER A 390 -16.49 -15.40 7.88
C SER A 390 -17.65 -14.54 8.39
N ASP A 391 -18.86 -14.94 8.01
CA ASP A 391 -20.12 -14.41 8.54
C ASP A 391 -20.32 -12.91 8.31
N LYS A 392 -19.75 -12.36 7.24
CA LYS A 392 -19.96 -10.99 6.80
C LYS A 392 -21.14 -10.95 5.83
N SER A 393 -22.36 -11.11 6.32
CA SER A 393 -23.53 -11.29 5.47
C SER A 393 -24.37 -10.01 5.34
N PHE A 394 -25.13 -9.92 4.24
CA PHE A 394 -26.04 -8.82 3.94
C PHE A 394 -27.46 -9.35 3.73
N SER A 395 -28.44 -8.65 4.30
CA SER A 395 -29.85 -8.80 4.00
C SER A 395 -30.23 -7.93 2.81
N ALA A 396 -30.82 -8.53 1.78
CA ALA A 396 -31.25 -7.85 0.56
C ALA A 396 -32.77 -7.69 0.57
N TRP A 397 -33.23 -6.46 0.79
CA TRP A 397 -34.63 -6.09 0.77
C TRP A 397 -35.01 -5.63 -0.63
N TYR A 398 -35.95 -6.31 -1.28
CA TYR A 398 -36.41 -5.93 -2.61
C TYR A 398 -37.05 -4.53 -2.55
N ILE A 399 -36.55 -3.61 -3.38
CA ILE A 399 -37.13 -2.29 -3.60
C ILE A 399 -38.06 -2.45 -4.82
N PRO A 400 -39.38 -2.49 -4.65
CA PRO A 400 -40.27 -2.49 -5.80
C PRO A 400 -40.07 -1.20 -6.60
N TYR A 401 -39.97 -1.33 -7.92
CA TYR A 401 -40.09 -0.16 -8.80
C TYR A 401 -41.47 0.48 -8.57
N ALA A 402 -41.51 1.82 -8.56
CA ALA A 402 -42.79 2.50 -8.70
C ALA A 402 -43.46 2.04 -10.00
N PRO A 403 -44.77 1.71 -10.00
CA PRO A 403 -45.48 1.38 -11.23
C PRO A 403 -45.33 2.52 -12.22
N LYS A 404 -44.90 2.22 -13.45
CA LYS A 404 -44.74 3.20 -14.52
C LYS A 404 -46.03 3.23 -15.36
N ASN A 405 -46.15 4.25 -16.21
CA ASN A 405 -47.28 4.40 -17.13
C ASN A 405 -48.65 4.35 -16.43
N LEU A 406 -48.78 5.04 -15.28
CA LEU A 406 -50.11 5.24 -14.67
C LEU A 406 -50.97 6.02 -15.67
N THR A 407 -51.99 5.35 -16.20
CA THR A 407 -52.98 5.90 -17.10
C THR A 407 -54.32 5.94 -16.38
N ILE A 408 -55.09 6.99 -16.67
CA ILE A 408 -56.43 7.20 -16.17
C ILE A 408 -57.34 7.24 -17.39
N GLU A 409 -58.20 6.23 -17.53
CA GLU A 409 -59.19 6.16 -18.60
C GLU A 409 -60.57 6.39 -18.01
N LYS A 410 -61.34 7.31 -18.61
CA LYS A 410 -62.76 7.45 -18.32
C LYS A 410 -63.50 6.31 -19.03
N LEU A 411 -64.22 5.49 -18.27
CA LEU A 411 -65.08 4.45 -18.84
C LEU A 411 -66.51 4.99 -19.02
N ASP A 412 -67.18 4.52 -20.07
CA ASP A 412 -68.58 4.84 -20.32
C ASP A 412 -69.48 4.30 -19.19
N ALA A 413 -70.58 5.01 -18.94
CA ALA A 413 -71.54 4.65 -17.92
C ALA A 413 -72.15 3.27 -18.23
N PHE A 414 -72.08 2.34 -17.28
CA PHE A 414 -72.70 1.02 -17.39
C PHE A 414 -73.87 0.93 -16.41
N GLY A 415 -75.09 1.10 -16.90
CA GLY A 415 -76.30 1.17 -16.06
C GLY A 415 -76.42 2.48 -15.27
N PHE A 416 -76.96 2.43 -14.04
CA PHE A 416 -77.29 3.59 -13.20
C PHE A 416 -76.09 4.28 -12.49
N ILE A 417 -74.85 4.02 -12.93
CA ILE A 417 -73.64 4.56 -12.29
C ILE A 417 -73.02 5.62 -13.21
N PRO A 418 -73.04 6.91 -12.83
CA PRO A 418 -72.83 8.00 -13.78
C PRO A 418 -71.37 8.16 -14.25
N GLU A 419 -70.38 7.66 -13.50
CA GLU A 419 -68.96 7.85 -13.81
C GLU A 419 -68.10 6.70 -13.30
N ARG A 420 -67.24 6.15 -14.17
CA ARG A 420 -66.20 5.18 -13.81
C ARG A 420 -64.86 5.68 -14.33
N ILE A 421 -63.82 5.56 -13.50
CA ILE A 421 -62.42 5.72 -13.92
C ILE A 421 -61.73 4.36 -13.83
N LYS A 422 -60.91 4.04 -14.83
CA LYS A 422 -60.00 2.91 -14.82
C LYS A 422 -58.59 3.45 -14.64
N LEU A 423 -57.96 3.05 -13.55
CA LEU A 423 -56.52 3.23 -13.36
C LEU A 423 -55.83 2.00 -13.94
N SER A 424 -54.89 2.20 -14.85
CA SER A 424 -54.02 1.14 -15.36
C SER A 424 -52.57 1.56 -15.19
N TRP A 425 -51.71 0.64 -14.82
CA TRP A 425 -50.27 0.86 -14.73
C TRP A 425 -49.56 -0.38 -15.27
N ASP A 426 -48.29 -0.26 -15.67
CA ASP A 426 -47.52 -1.44 -15.99
C ASP A 426 -47.17 -2.21 -14.70
N ALA A 427 -47.53 -3.49 -14.65
CA ALA A 427 -47.25 -4.30 -13.47
C ALA A 427 -45.74 -4.56 -13.39
N TYR A 428 -45.03 -3.79 -12.56
CA TYR A 428 -43.69 -4.11 -12.12
C TYR A 428 -43.61 -3.98 -10.59
N GLY A 429 -43.07 -5.00 -9.92
CA GLY A 429 -42.83 -5.01 -8.47
C GLY A 429 -43.81 -5.88 -7.68
N LEU A 430 -43.26 -6.68 -6.75
CA LEU A 430 -44.00 -7.38 -5.69
C LEU A 430 -44.21 -6.40 -4.53
N GLY A 431 -45.36 -5.73 -4.47
CA GLY A 431 -45.72 -4.80 -3.39
C GLY A 431 -47.24 -4.58 -3.33
N ASN A 432 -47.76 -4.27 -2.14
CA ASN A 432 -49.12 -3.74 -1.99
C ASN A 432 -49.05 -2.23 -2.25
N TYR A 433 -49.92 -1.72 -3.13
CA TYR A 433 -49.96 -0.29 -3.47
C TYR A 433 -51.18 0.36 -2.84
N ASN A 434 -50.98 1.50 -2.18
CA ASN A 434 -52.07 2.35 -1.71
C ASN A 434 -52.40 3.39 -2.78
N VAL A 435 -53.65 3.41 -3.24
CA VAL A 435 -54.17 4.42 -4.17
C VAL A 435 -55.15 5.30 -3.41
N TYR A 436 -54.87 6.60 -3.38
CA TYR A 436 -55.72 7.60 -2.73
C TYR A 436 -56.49 8.39 -3.78
N ALA A 437 -57.82 8.34 -3.72
CA ALA A 437 -58.70 9.17 -4.53
C ALA A 437 -59.59 9.99 -3.59
N SER A 438 -59.70 11.30 -3.86
CA SER A 438 -60.56 12.19 -3.09
C SER A 438 -61.52 12.97 -3.99
N PRO A 439 -62.83 13.02 -3.65
CA PRO A 439 -63.77 13.93 -4.27
C PRO A 439 -63.81 15.33 -3.60
N TYR A 440 -63.10 15.57 -2.48
CA TYR A 440 -63.06 16.86 -1.79
C TYR A 440 -61.66 17.19 -1.23
N PRO A 441 -61.27 18.47 -1.05
CA PRO A 441 -59.96 18.83 -0.52
C PRO A 441 -59.60 18.21 0.85
N ASP A 442 -60.60 17.76 1.65
CA ASP A 442 -60.39 17.33 3.05
C ASP A 442 -60.94 15.92 3.41
N SER A 443 -61.28 15.04 2.45
CA SER A 443 -61.84 13.71 2.76
C SER A 443 -61.18 12.56 1.99
N TRP A 444 -60.48 11.67 2.70
CA TRP A 444 -59.66 10.60 2.09
C TRP A 444 -60.42 9.27 2.01
N ILE A 445 -60.40 8.62 0.84
CA ILE A 445 -60.86 7.22 0.67
C ILE A 445 -59.64 6.31 0.56
N TRP A 446 -59.67 5.21 1.32
CA TRP A 446 -58.61 4.19 1.34
C TRP A 446 -58.95 3.05 0.39
N ILE A 447 -58.05 2.74 -0.54
CA ILE A 447 -58.16 1.55 -1.39
C ILE A 447 -56.89 0.73 -1.24
N ASN A 448 -57.01 -0.44 -0.60
CA ASN A 448 -55.95 -1.45 -0.52
C ASN A 448 -55.99 -2.30 -1.80
N VAL A 449 -54.93 -2.27 -2.61
CA VAL A 449 -54.81 -3.13 -3.79
C VAL A 449 -53.74 -4.18 -3.51
N SER A 450 -54.18 -5.42 -3.28
CA SER A 450 -53.31 -6.61 -3.24
C SER A 450 -53.40 -7.38 -4.56
N ASN A 451 -52.27 -7.97 -4.95
CA ASN A 451 -51.98 -8.57 -6.26
C ASN A 451 -53.16 -9.17 -7.05
N GLN A 452 -53.19 -8.81 -8.34
CA GLN A 452 -54.13 -9.27 -9.38
C GLN A 452 -55.61 -9.08 -9.04
N GLY A 453 -56.12 -7.89 -9.33
CA GLY A 453 -57.55 -7.64 -9.38
C GLY A 453 -57.82 -6.30 -10.03
N SER A 454 -58.64 -6.29 -11.08
CA SER A 454 -59.33 -5.07 -11.46
C SER A 454 -60.30 -4.74 -10.32
N PHE A 455 -60.04 -3.64 -9.60
CA PHE A 455 -60.96 -3.17 -8.57
C PHE A 455 -61.84 -2.07 -9.17
N SER A 456 -63.15 -2.20 -9.06
CA SER A 456 -64.08 -1.09 -9.30
C SER A 456 -64.88 -0.84 -8.03
N GLN A 457 -64.69 0.32 -7.41
CA GLN A 457 -65.53 0.74 -6.29
C GLN A 457 -66.74 1.49 -6.83
N THR A 458 -67.93 1.10 -6.37
CA THR A 458 -69.18 1.80 -6.66
C THR A 458 -69.56 2.60 -5.43
N GLY A 459 -69.40 3.92 -5.51
CA GLY A 459 -69.79 4.86 -4.46
C GLY A 459 -70.51 6.05 -5.09
N SER A 460 -71.70 6.35 -4.59
CA SER A 460 -72.62 7.33 -5.17
C SER A 460 -72.04 8.74 -5.16
N ARG A 461 -72.05 9.37 -6.34
CA ARG A 461 -71.65 10.77 -6.67
C ARG A 461 -70.15 11.02 -6.86
N VAL A 462 -69.69 10.73 -8.08
CA VAL A 462 -68.79 11.62 -8.80
C VAL A 462 -69.65 12.22 -9.91
N SER A 463 -69.67 13.55 -10.00
CA SER A 463 -70.35 14.28 -11.08
C SER A 463 -69.32 15.11 -11.84
N TRP A 464 -69.25 14.85 -13.13
CA TRP A 464 -68.37 15.32 -14.19
C TRP A 464 -68.12 16.84 -14.23
N VAL A 465 -66.90 17.27 -14.60
CA VAL A 465 -66.64 18.23 -15.69
C VAL A 465 -65.20 18.06 -16.24
N GLY A 466 -65.03 18.10 -17.57
CA GLY A 466 -63.72 18.24 -18.23
C GLY A 466 -63.11 19.65 -18.06
N PRO A 467 -61.95 19.96 -18.67
CA PRO A 467 -61.29 21.23 -18.42
C PRO A 467 -62.03 22.36 -19.16
N ILE A 468 -62.52 23.37 -18.42
CA ILE A 468 -62.63 24.73 -18.94
C ILE A 468 -62.00 25.64 -17.89
N MET A 469 -60.93 26.32 -18.29
CA MET A 469 -60.30 27.39 -17.49
C MET A 469 -61.35 28.48 -17.20
N ASN A 470 -61.64 28.76 -15.91
CA ASN A 470 -61.19 30.02 -15.30
C ASN A 470 -61.39 30.11 -13.76
N ASP A 471 -60.42 30.79 -13.16
CA ASP A 471 -60.45 31.70 -12.00
C ASP A 471 -60.42 31.25 -10.53
N ARG A 472 -60.34 29.96 -10.15
CA ARG A 472 -59.80 29.59 -8.82
C ARG A 472 -59.03 28.26 -8.84
N ASN A 473 -57.73 28.36 -8.55
CA ASN A 473 -56.71 27.30 -8.46
C ASN A 473 -57.17 26.02 -7.74
N TYR A 474 -57.22 24.85 -8.40
CA TYR A 474 -56.85 23.55 -7.79
C TYR A 474 -56.41 22.54 -8.86
N PHE A 475 -55.21 21.96 -8.68
CA PHE A 475 -54.74 20.76 -9.36
C PHE A 475 -55.12 19.54 -8.51
N TYR A 476 -55.51 18.44 -9.13
CA TYR A 476 -55.68 17.18 -8.41
C TYR A 476 -54.30 16.56 -8.16
N PHE A 477 -54.00 16.30 -6.88
CA PHE A 477 -52.78 15.63 -6.47
C PHE A 477 -53.07 14.16 -6.21
N VAL A 478 -52.50 13.27 -7.02
CA VAL A 478 -52.32 11.87 -6.63
C VAL A 478 -51.04 11.80 -5.81
N LYS A 479 -51.16 11.67 -4.49
CA LYS A 479 -50.00 11.43 -3.62
C LYS A 479 -49.79 9.93 -3.51
N VAL A 480 -48.83 9.40 -4.27
CA VAL A 480 -48.33 8.03 -4.05
C VAL A 480 -47.36 8.11 -2.88
N SER A 481 -47.73 7.49 -1.76
CA SER A 481 -46.85 7.35 -0.59
C SER A 481 -46.35 5.91 -0.57
N TYR A 482 -45.03 5.74 -0.58
CA TYR A 482 -44.35 4.44 -0.53
C TYR A 482 -44.53 3.76 0.83
#